data_AF-A0A925JXU8-F1
#
_entry.id   AF-A0A925JXU8-F1
#
_cell.length_a   1.000
_cell.length_b   1.000
_cell.length_c   1.000
_cell.angle_alpha   90.00
_cell.angle_beta   90.00
_cell.angle_gamma   90.00
#
_symmetry.space_group_name_H-M   'P 1'
#
loop_
_entity.id
_entity.type
_entity.pdbx_description
1 polymer ?
#
loop_
_entity_poly.entity_id
_entity_poly.type
_entity_poly.pdbx_seq_one_letter_code
_entity_poly.pdbx_strand_id
1 'polypeptide(L)' 'REAVRVPVKLGRASVNTVEVIEGLSEGDTVILSDTAQWDGVDRLRLD' A
#
# COMPACT_ATOMS: atom_id res chain seq x y z
N ARG A 1 -2.29 -4.84 15.49
CA ARG A 1 -1.40 -4.85 14.30
C ARG A 1 -1.19 -3.39 13.86
N GLU A 2 -0.19 -3.07 13.06
CA GLU A 2 0.00 -1.70 12.54
C GLU A 2 0.34 -1.72 11.06
N ALA A 3 -0.02 -0.67 10.34
CA ALA A 3 0.32 -0.44 8.95
C ALA A 3 1.07 0.89 8.82
N VAL A 4 2.02 0.93 7.90
CA VAL A 4 2.82 2.13 7.60
C VAL A 4 2.64 2.50 6.14
N ARG A 5 2.63 3.81 5.87
CA ARG A 5 2.64 4.33 4.51
C ARG A 5 4.02 4.13 3.91
N VAL A 6 4.09 3.35 2.84
CA VAL A 6 5.31 3.13 2.08
C VAL A 6 5.09 3.64 0.65
N PRO A 7 5.86 4.62 0.18
CA PRO A 7 5.79 5.03 -1.22
C PRO A 7 6.33 3.89 -2.09
N VAL A 8 5.53 3.50 -3.09
CA VAL A 8 5.87 2.42 -4.02
C VAL A 8 5.98 2.95 -5.44
N LYS A 9 6.84 2.32 -6.24
CA LYS A 9 6.94 2.60 -7.67
C LYS A 9 6.08 1.61 -8.44
N LEU A 10 5.05 2.13 -9.08
CA LEU A 10 4.15 1.33 -9.90
C LEU A 10 4.69 1.20 -11.33
N GLY A 11 4.51 0.01 -11.90
CA GLY A 11 4.85 -0.33 -13.27
C GLY A 11 3.62 -0.38 -14.15
N ARG A 12 3.46 -1.51 -14.86
CA ARG A 12 2.29 -1.74 -15.70
C ARG A 12 1.04 -1.87 -14.83
N ALA A 13 -0.01 -1.17 -15.22
CA ALA A 13 -1.31 -1.22 -14.57
C ALA A 13 -2.40 -1.63 -15.57
N SER A 14 -3.36 -2.41 -15.10
CA SER A 14 -4.61 -2.75 -15.77
C SER A 14 -5.78 -2.47 -14.83
N VAL A 15 -7.00 -2.69 -15.28
CA VAL A 15 -8.21 -2.51 -14.43
C VAL A 15 -8.15 -3.39 -13.18
N ASN A 16 -7.55 -4.58 -13.27
CA ASN A 16 -7.59 -5.58 -12.20
C ASN A 16 -6.24 -5.81 -11.53
N THR A 17 -5.14 -5.33 -12.12
CA THR A 17 -3.79 -5.64 -11.67
C THR A 17 -2.89 -4.43 -11.73
N VAL A 18 -1.96 -4.33 -10.78
CA VAL A 18 -0.90 -3.34 -10.79
C VAL A 18 0.42 -4.02 -10.47
N GLU A 19 1.46 -3.67 -11.20
CA GLU A 19 2.82 -4.12 -10.95
C GLU A 19 3.50 -3.16 -9.97
N VAL A 20 4.17 -3.71 -8.95
CA VAL A 20 5.01 -2.96 -8.02
C VAL A 20 6.47 -3.27 -8.36
N ILE A 21 7.21 -2.25 -8.82
CA ILE A 21 8.61 -2.38 -9.23
C ILE A 21 9.54 -2.19 -8.02
N GLU A 22 9.20 -1.25 -7.13
CA GLU A 22 10.02 -0.90 -5.96
C GLU A 22 9.12 -0.51 -4.78
N GLY A 23 9.62 -0.68 -3.56
CA GLY A 23 8.98 -0.21 -2.32
C GLY A 23 8.22 -1.27 -1.53
N LEU A 24 8.02 -2.48 -2.07
CA LEU A 24 7.50 -3.64 -1.32
C LEU A 24 8.42 -4.84 -1.50
N SER A 25 8.42 -5.73 -0.51
CA SER A 25 9.14 -6.99 -0.50
C SER A 25 8.19 -8.19 -0.40
N GLU A 26 8.68 -9.36 -0.79
CA GLU A 26 7.92 -10.60 -0.61
C GLU A 26 7.62 -10.85 0.88
N GLY A 27 6.36 -11.19 1.18
CA GLY A 27 5.87 -11.36 2.56
C GLY A 27 5.21 -10.12 3.15
N ASP A 28 5.33 -8.95 2.51
CA ASP A 28 4.61 -7.74 2.93
C ASP A 28 3.10 -7.91 2.77
N THR A 29 2.34 -7.34 3.72
CA THR A 29 0.88 -7.32 3.68
C THR A 29 0.40 -5.93 3.31
N VAL A 30 -0.43 -5.85 2.27
CA VAL A 30 -0.98 -4.58 1.76
C VAL A 30 -2.47 -4.44 2.07
N ILE A 31 -2.92 -3.20 2.23
CA ILE A 31 -4.33 -2.85 2.39
C ILE A 31 -4.88 -2.49 1.00
N LEU A 32 -5.91 -3.21 0.55
CA LEU A 32 -6.58 -2.95 -0.74
C LEU A 32 -7.82 -2.03 -0.62
N SER A 33 -8.20 -1.68 0.61
CA SER A 33 -9.32 -0.79 0.90
C SER A 33 -8.94 0.69 0.70
N ASP A 34 -9.95 1.54 0.51
CA ASP A 34 -9.74 2.99 0.41
C ASP A 34 -9.18 3.55 1.71
N THR A 35 -8.01 4.19 1.62
CA THR A 35 -7.34 4.85 2.73
C THR A 35 -7.40 6.38 2.69
N ALA A 36 -8.28 6.98 1.87
CA ALA A 36 -8.35 8.42 1.66
C ALA A 36 -8.57 9.23 2.95
N GLN A 37 -9.33 8.69 3.92
CA GLN A 37 -9.55 9.35 5.21
C GLN A 37 -8.25 9.52 6.04
N TRP A 38 -7.22 8.74 5.72
CA TRP A 38 -5.95 8.72 6.45
C TRP A 38 -4.78 9.24 5.60
N ASP A 39 -5.06 10.07 4.59
CA ASP A 39 -4.01 10.54 3.68
C ASP A 39 -2.93 11.39 4.36
N GLY A 40 -3.27 12.05 5.47
CA GLY A 40 -2.37 12.87 6.28
C GLY A 40 -1.59 12.14 7.38
N VAL A 41 -1.69 10.81 7.50
CA VAL A 41 -0.98 10.04 8.53
C VAL A 41 -0.14 8.90 7.93
N ASP A 42 1.07 8.74 8.47
CA ASP A 42 2.02 7.73 8.00
C ASP A 42 1.87 6.37 8.69
N ARG A 43 1.15 6.31 9.82
CA ARG A 43 0.97 5.08 10.60
C ARG A 43 -0.47 4.89 11.02
N LEU A 44 -0.97 3.68 10.81
CA LEU A 44 -2.32 3.25 11.14
C LEU A 44 -2.27 2.06 12.10
N ARG A 45 -3.14 2.08 13.11
CA ARG A 45 -3.34 0.91 13.97
C ARG A 45 -4.44 0.03 13.37
N LEU A 46 -4.13 -1.25 13.18
CA LEU A 46 -5.04 -2.27 12.71
C LEU A 46 -5.46 -3.12 13.91
N ASP A 47 -6.75 -3.11 14.25
CA ASP A 47 -7.32 -3.95 15.31
C ASP A 47 -7.72 -5.33 14.78
#